data_AF-A0A314Z0Y2-F1
#
_entry.id   AF-A0A314Z0Y2-F1
#
_cell.length_a   1.000
_cell.length_b   1.000
_cell.length_c   1.000
_cell.angle_alpha   90.00
_cell.angle_beta   90.00
_cell.angle_gamma   90.00
#
_symmetry.space_group_name_H-M   'P 1'
#
loop_
_entity.id
_entity.type
_entity.pdbx_description
1 polymer ?
#
loop_
_entity_poly.entity_id
_entity_poly.type
_entity_poly.pdbx_seq_one_letter_code
_entity_poly.pdbx_strand_id
1 'polypeptide(L)'
;MAPPVSTPTIPTSTTLVVGPPQLLTRRLMSSNSNLDMAEADKISTSPISFSSWHSFGDPCLDLFFHVKSRDQDHISNDDEDDDIKQERQKQTSHYNHYRLNYLKQLLPVAWSHNPLTTLKLIFNLHSRIIRKGRDYPEAFQTAVFWLHQNHPKTLLCNLPAFAGWKWGFDNLLDILYGLLEQGQDATAEERLHRDPDYKLLHDQVMDLLAARWKSDIEKLKQHKLELKSFQDWDQLDEADHLVVSGTAAFCSLPDPHTSSILLRESIARRLFPPESDQSEEWERLTNALEPFLNYYTHQALHGNHTLERSEVKKCLEEVKAAAAAGGNLGGGIIKPDALLPNEIIKYAEDEDFGEAANLQWKAMVEDMYLKQQQKQGEEGLGKFKNCLAVCNITDHTAKLPRELEVSLGLLVSELNEDPAWKGKVISFGDLPDGQPQPLLHSIQGDDLKSKCEFMMRTLRIKSNTSVDYRKVCDLILEVVENENLKAEQMIKKVFVLTDCIGFFNCTSKTLYEAKQSKLEELEVSGYDARPLPHILLWDISSWKYPHSEEHHPGVTLMSGVNNNLIKSFMDNGGEIGPRQVMEAAIADKEFQTFSVVD
;
A
#
# COMPACT_ATOMS: atom_id res chain seq x y z
N MET A 1 -20.81 59.32 -38.32
CA MET A 1 -20.07 58.99 -37.09
C MET A 1 -21.09 58.59 -36.04
N ALA A 2 -21.17 57.30 -35.74
CA ALA A 2 -22.07 56.73 -34.73
C ALA A 2 -21.32 56.59 -33.39
N PRO A 3 -22.01 56.70 -32.24
CA PRO A 3 -21.41 56.60 -30.91
C PRO A 3 -21.07 55.14 -30.52
N PRO A 4 -20.19 54.93 -29.52
CA PRO A 4 -19.59 53.62 -29.25
C PRO A 4 -20.54 52.64 -28.54
N VAL A 5 -20.31 51.36 -28.84
CA VAL A 5 -21.05 50.17 -28.44
C VAL A 5 -20.86 49.87 -26.95
N SER A 6 -21.98 49.66 -26.25
CA SER A 6 -22.07 49.15 -24.88
C SER A 6 -21.73 47.65 -24.80
N THR A 7 -20.84 47.31 -23.86
CA THR A 7 -20.45 45.94 -23.49
C THR A 7 -21.64 45.14 -22.90
N PRO A 8 -21.86 43.87 -23.28
CA PRO A 8 -22.93 43.06 -22.72
C PRO A 8 -22.55 42.48 -21.36
N THR A 9 -23.44 42.67 -20.39
CA THR A 9 -23.41 42.14 -19.02
C THR A 9 -23.76 40.65 -19.03
N ILE A 10 -22.96 39.82 -18.36
CA ILE A 10 -23.18 38.39 -18.16
C ILE A 10 -24.25 38.19 -17.07
N PRO A 11 -25.35 37.44 -17.31
CA PRO A 11 -26.30 37.10 -16.26
C PRO A 11 -25.74 35.99 -15.37
N THR A 12 -25.76 36.26 -14.06
CA THR A 12 -25.49 35.32 -12.96
C THR A 12 -26.47 34.15 -13.01
N SER A 13 -25.96 32.94 -13.19
CA SER A 13 -26.76 31.72 -13.15
C SER A 13 -26.81 31.18 -11.72
N THR A 14 -28.04 31.10 -11.19
CA THR A 14 -28.39 30.62 -9.87
C THR A 14 -27.95 29.17 -9.67
N THR A 15 -27.07 28.93 -8.70
CA THR A 15 -26.63 27.60 -8.29
C THR A 15 -27.83 26.82 -7.74
N LEU A 16 -28.27 25.78 -8.46
CA LEU A 16 -29.15 24.75 -7.91
C LEU A 16 -28.33 23.95 -6.89
N VAL A 17 -28.57 24.21 -5.61
CA VAL A 17 -28.09 23.39 -4.48
C VAL A 17 -28.76 22.03 -4.57
N VAL A 18 -28.04 21.03 -5.08
CA VAL A 18 -28.43 19.62 -4.95
C VAL A 18 -27.94 19.15 -3.58
N GLY A 19 -28.88 18.75 -2.72
CA GLY A 19 -28.60 18.23 -1.37
C GLY A 19 -27.83 16.89 -1.38
N PRO A 20 -27.39 16.42 -0.19
CA PRO A 20 -26.44 15.31 -0.06
C PRO A 20 -27.01 13.97 -0.58
N PRO A 21 -26.15 13.07 -1.09
CA PRO A 21 -26.56 11.88 -1.82
C PRO A 21 -27.01 10.73 -0.90
N GLN A 22 -28.17 10.87 -0.25
CA GLN A 22 -28.86 9.74 0.40
C GLN A 22 -29.65 8.87 -0.61
N LEU A 23 -29.66 9.23 -1.90
CA LEU A 23 -30.46 8.58 -2.95
C LEU A 23 -29.74 7.47 -3.72
N LEU A 24 -28.43 7.27 -3.51
CA LEU A 24 -27.63 6.26 -4.22
C LEU A 24 -27.94 4.84 -3.76
N THR A 25 -28.06 4.60 -2.45
CA THR A 25 -28.35 3.27 -1.88
C THR A 25 -29.74 2.75 -2.28
N ARG A 26 -30.71 3.64 -2.52
CA ARG A 26 -32.09 3.25 -2.84
C ARG A 26 -32.34 3.00 -4.33
N ARG A 27 -31.61 3.67 -5.22
CA ARG A 27 -31.73 3.43 -6.68
C ARG A 27 -31.05 2.13 -7.13
N LEU A 28 -29.93 1.76 -6.50
CA LEU A 28 -29.18 0.53 -6.83
C LEU A 28 -29.95 -0.78 -6.54
N MET A 29 -30.97 -0.73 -5.69
CA MET A 29 -31.82 -1.90 -5.36
C MET A 29 -33.07 -2.05 -6.25
N SER A 30 -33.31 -1.15 -7.21
CA SER A 30 -34.59 -1.08 -7.95
C SER A 30 -34.52 -1.36 -9.45
N SER A 31 -33.35 -1.71 -9.99
CA SER A 31 -33.19 -2.02 -11.42
C SER A 31 -32.55 -3.39 -11.62
N ASN A 32 -33.30 -4.45 -11.35
CA ASN A 32 -33.01 -5.79 -11.85
C ASN A 32 -33.92 -6.08 -13.05
N SER A 33 -33.32 -6.22 -14.24
CA SER A 33 -33.95 -6.93 -15.35
C SER A 33 -33.67 -8.42 -15.20
N ASN A 34 -34.74 -9.18 -14.93
CA ASN A 34 -34.93 -10.61 -15.17
C ASN A 34 -33.69 -11.52 -15.09
N LEU A 35 -33.32 -11.91 -13.88
CA LEU A 35 -32.71 -13.21 -13.62
C LEU A 35 -33.41 -13.85 -12.40
N ASP A 36 -33.59 -15.16 -12.46
CA ASP A 36 -34.59 -16.00 -11.79
C ASP A 36 -34.97 -15.67 -10.32
N MET A 37 -36.22 -15.23 -10.14
CA MET A 37 -36.89 -15.00 -8.86
C MET A 37 -37.18 -16.28 -8.03
N ALA A 38 -36.81 -17.47 -8.53
CA ALA A 38 -37.10 -18.74 -7.85
C ALA A 38 -36.01 -19.18 -6.87
N GLU A 39 -34.79 -18.63 -6.96
CA GLU A 39 -33.68 -18.92 -6.04
C GLU A 39 -33.58 -17.94 -4.86
N ALA A 40 -34.16 -16.73 -5.00
CA ALA A 40 -34.15 -15.70 -3.96
C ALA A 40 -34.99 -16.06 -2.72
N ASP A 41 -36.06 -16.85 -2.87
CA ASP A 41 -36.98 -17.19 -1.78
C ASP A 41 -36.47 -18.30 -0.85
N LYS A 42 -35.36 -18.98 -1.19
CA LYS A 42 -34.72 -19.99 -0.31
C LYS A 42 -33.59 -19.46 0.56
N ILE A 43 -33.23 -18.18 0.45
CA ILE A 43 -32.12 -17.55 1.20
C ILE A 43 -32.64 -16.76 2.42
N SER A 44 -33.88 -16.98 2.83
CA SER A 44 -34.49 -16.26 3.97
C SER A 44 -34.51 -17.06 5.28
N THR A 45 -33.37 -17.59 5.73
CA THR A 45 -33.19 -17.99 7.13
C THR A 45 -31.71 -17.96 7.54
N SER A 46 -31.13 -16.77 7.70
CA SER A 46 -30.07 -16.43 8.68
C SER A 46 -29.71 -14.94 8.54
N PRO A 47 -29.72 -14.13 9.62
CA PRO A 47 -29.55 -12.69 9.52
C PRO A 47 -28.06 -12.33 9.45
N ILE A 48 -27.44 -12.41 8.27
CA ILE A 48 -26.21 -11.64 8.06
C ILE A 48 -26.65 -10.25 7.62
N SER A 49 -26.86 -9.39 8.61
CA SER A 49 -27.23 -7.98 8.44
C SER A 49 -26.09 -7.20 7.77
N PHE A 50 -26.04 -7.20 6.43
CA PHE A 50 -25.14 -6.33 5.64
C PHE A 50 -25.72 -4.93 5.40
N SER A 51 -26.29 -4.33 6.45
CA SER A 51 -26.82 -2.97 6.46
C SER A 51 -25.79 -1.89 6.84
N SER A 52 -24.50 -2.24 6.95
CA SER A 52 -23.50 -1.41 7.64
C SER A 52 -22.44 -0.72 6.77
N TRP A 53 -22.47 -0.83 5.44
CA TRP A 53 -21.44 -0.17 4.61
C TRP A 53 -21.81 1.28 4.35
N HIS A 54 -21.08 2.19 4.99
CA HIS A 54 -21.11 3.61 4.70
C HIS A 54 -20.34 3.85 3.40
N SER A 55 -20.94 4.55 2.44
CA SER A 55 -20.20 5.01 1.25
C SER A 55 -19.36 6.21 1.65
N PHE A 56 -18.14 6.30 1.12
CA PHE A 56 -17.29 7.48 1.29
C PHE A 56 -17.78 8.69 0.48
N GLY A 57 -18.81 8.51 -0.37
CA GLY A 57 -19.28 9.53 -1.31
C GLY A 57 -18.33 9.76 -2.50
N ASP A 58 -17.17 9.11 -2.51
CA ASP A 58 -16.19 9.06 -3.60
C ASP A 58 -16.13 7.60 -4.10
N PRO A 59 -16.61 7.32 -5.33
CA PRO A 59 -16.61 5.96 -5.89
C PRO A 59 -15.23 5.30 -5.99
N CYS A 60 -14.15 6.10 -6.11
CA CYS A 60 -12.78 5.58 -6.11
C CYS A 60 -12.37 5.13 -4.70
N LEU A 61 -12.76 5.86 -3.65
CA LEU A 61 -12.56 5.42 -2.27
C LEU A 61 -13.38 4.16 -1.97
N ASP A 62 -14.64 4.11 -2.43
CA ASP A 62 -15.47 2.92 -2.30
C ASP A 62 -14.84 1.72 -3.03
N LEU A 63 -14.25 1.93 -4.22
CA LEU A 63 -13.54 0.89 -4.97
C LEU A 63 -12.28 0.42 -4.23
N PHE A 64 -11.58 1.34 -3.57
CA PHE A 64 -10.36 1.05 -2.83
C PHE A 64 -10.63 0.31 -1.50
N PHE A 65 -11.58 0.79 -0.70
CA PHE A 65 -11.82 0.24 0.64
C PHE A 65 -12.84 -0.91 0.68
N HIS A 66 -13.78 -0.98 -0.26
CA HIS A 66 -14.86 -1.99 -0.24
C HIS A 66 -14.69 -3.14 -1.23
N VAL A 67 -13.69 -3.14 -2.12
CA VAL A 67 -13.42 -4.30 -3.01
C VAL A 67 -12.24 -5.10 -2.48
N LYS A 68 -12.59 -6.12 -1.68
CA LYS A 68 -11.73 -6.87 -0.75
C LYS A 68 -12.16 -8.34 -0.68
N SER A 69 -11.23 -9.29 -0.76
CA SER A 69 -11.46 -10.75 -0.63
C SER A 69 -11.80 -11.13 0.82
N ARG A 70 -12.46 -12.28 1.06
CA ARG A 70 -12.82 -12.74 2.42
C ARG A 70 -11.66 -13.38 3.20
N ASP A 71 -10.62 -13.86 2.51
CA ASP A 71 -9.40 -14.39 3.17
C ASP A 71 -8.66 -13.28 3.96
N GLN A 72 -9.18 -12.06 3.91
CA GLN A 72 -8.70 -10.86 4.58
C GLN A 72 -9.19 -10.73 6.04
N ASP A 73 -10.15 -11.55 6.48
CA ASP A 73 -10.78 -11.39 7.81
C ASP A 73 -10.30 -12.41 8.87
N HIS A 74 -9.69 -13.54 8.51
CA HIS A 74 -9.30 -14.58 9.48
C HIS A 74 -8.07 -15.41 9.08
N ILE A 75 -7.16 -15.63 10.04
CA ILE A 75 -6.08 -16.62 9.97
C ILE A 75 -6.70 -18.02 10.08
N SER A 76 -6.49 -18.88 9.08
CA SER A 76 -6.90 -20.28 9.13
C SER A 76 -6.11 -21.03 10.20
N ASN A 77 -6.80 -21.73 11.12
CA ASN A 77 -6.17 -22.75 11.94
C ASN A 77 -6.29 -24.08 11.19
N ASP A 78 -5.17 -24.74 10.91
CA ASP A 78 -5.16 -26.01 10.17
C ASP A 78 -5.90 -27.14 10.91
N ASP A 79 -6.11 -26.98 12.23
CA ASP A 79 -6.77 -27.91 13.15
C ASP A 79 -8.31 -27.85 13.16
N GLU A 80 -8.95 -27.09 12.27
CA GLU A 80 -10.43 -27.01 12.23
C GLU A 80 -11.10 -28.25 11.62
N ASP A 81 -12.27 -28.64 12.17
CA ASP A 81 -13.10 -29.73 11.65
C ASP A 81 -13.52 -29.51 10.18
N ASP A 82 -13.57 -30.59 9.40
CA ASP A 82 -13.85 -30.55 7.96
C ASP A 82 -15.24 -29.97 7.61
N ASP A 83 -16.25 -30.18 8.48
CA ASP A 83 -17.58 -29.59 8.31
C ASP A 83 -17.55 -28.05 8.47
N ILE A 84 -16.72 -27.54 9.38
CA ILE A 84 -16.52 -26.11 9.61
C ILE A 84 -15.76 -25.50 8.42
N LYS A 85 -14.76 -26.20 7.88
CA LYS A 85 -14.04 -25.81 6.67
C LYS A 85 -14.98 -25.73 5.46
N GLN A 86 -15.87 -26.70 5.28
CA GLN A 86 -16.80 -26.73 4.15
C GLN A 86 -17.85 -25.61 4.24
N GLU A 87 -18.41 -25.36 5.42
CA GLU A 87 -19.35 -24.25 5.63
C GLU A 87 -18.68 -22.89 5.43
N ARG A 88 -17.44 -22.71 5.94
CA ARG A 88 -16.62 -21.51 5.69
C ARG A 88 -16.39 -21.29 4.21
N GLN A 89 -16.05 -22.33 3.46
CA GLN A 89 -15.80 -22.22 2.01
C GLN A 89 -17.05 -21.77 1.24
N LYS A 90 -18.24 -22.28 1.61
CA LYS A 90 -19.52 -21.83 1.03
C LYS A 90 -19.78 -20.35 1.34
N GLN A 91 -19.55 -19.94 2.57
CA GLN A 91 -19.72 -18.55 2.97
C GLN A 91 -18.72 -17.61 2.27
N THR A 92 -17.46 -18.04 2.09
CA THR A 92 -16.44 -17.31 1.32
C THR A 92 -16.85 -17.16 -0.14
N SER A 93 -17.33 -18.24 -0.76
CA SER A 93 -17.85 -18.19 -2.13
C SER A 93 -19.00 -17.20 -2.28
N HIS A 94 -19.98 -17.22 -1.36
CA HIS A 94 -21.12 -16.30 -1.38
C HIS A 94 -20.68 -14.83 -1.18
N TYR A 95 -19.75 -14.59 -0.25
CA TYR A 95 -19.19 -13.26 0.00
C TYR A 95 -18.46 -12.70 -1.23
N ASN A 96 -17.58 -13.51 -1.83
CA ASN A 96 -16.84 -13.13 -3.02
C ASN A 96 -17.81 -12.84 -4.18
N HIS A 97 -18.84 -13.66 -4.38
CA HIS A 97 -19.86 -13.41 -5.42
C HIS A 97 -20.54 -12.04 -5.26
N TYR A 98 -20.96 -11.68 -4.05
CA TYR A 98 -21.58 -10.37 -3.79
C TYR A 98 -20.60 -9.20 -4.03
N ARG A 99 -19.35 -9.32 -3.56
CA ARG A 99 -18.30 -8.29 -3.77
C ARG A 99 -18.01 -8.07 -5.26
N LEU A 100 -17.97 -9.13 -6.05
CA LEU A 100 -17.79 -9.03 -7.50
C LEU A 100 -18.98 -8.37 -8.19
N ASN A 101 -20.22 -8.65 -7.75
CA ASN A 101 -21.40 -7.95 -8.26
C ASN A 101 -21.39 -6.46 -7.91
N TYR A 102 -20.99 -6.11 -6.68
CA TYR A 102 -20.80 -4.72 -6.27
C TYR A 102 -19.73 -4.02 -7.11
N LEU A 103 -18.58 -4.66 -7.36
CA LEU A 103 -17.53 -4.16 -8.24
C LEU A 103 -18.07 -3.84 -9.64
N LYS A 104 -18.84 -4.75 -10.26
CA LYS A 104 -19.45 -4.53 -11.59
C LYS A 104 -20.35 -3.29 -11.63
N GLN A 105 -21.09 -3.01 -10.55
CA GLN A 105 -21.91 -1.81 -10.44
C GLN A 105 -21.08 -0.54 -10.22
N LEU A 106 -19.96 -0.66 -9.50
CA LEU A 106 -19.13 0.46 -9.09
C LEU A 106 -18.20 0.95 -10.21
N LEU A 107 -17.68 0.06 -11.05
CA LEU A 107 -16.72 0.40 -12.11
C LEU A 107 -17.19 1.51 -13.05
N PRO A 108 -18.41 1.50 -13.62
CA PRO A 108 -18.89 2.59 -14.48
C PRO A 108 -18.99 3.92 -13.74
N VAL A 109 -19.37 3.88 -12.45
CA VAL A 109 -19.53 5.07 -11.61
C VAL A 109 -18.17 5.67 -11.26
N ALA A 110 -17.22 4.84 -10.86
CA ALA A 110 -15.84 5.25 -10.58
C ALA A 110 -15.16 5.80 -11.83
N TRP A 111 -15.30 5.11 -12.97
CA TRP A 111 -14.74 5.58 -14.24
C TRP A 111 -15.27 6.94 -14.65
N SER A 112 -16.58 7.15 -14.53
CA SER A 112 -17.22 8.45 -14.82
C SER A 112 -16.78 9.55 -13.85
N HIS A 113 -16.42 9.19 -12.61
CA HIS A 113 -15.94 10.13 -11.60
C HIS A 113 -14.48 10.53 -11.82
N ASN A 114 -13.59 9.55 -11.98
CA ASN A 114 -12.16 9.76 -12.26
C ASN A 114 -11.58 8.53 -12.97
N PRO A 115 -11.47 8.55 -14.31
CA PRO A 115 -11.09 7.36 -15.08
C PRO A 115 -9.62 6.97 -14.85
N LEU A 116 -8.72 7.95 -14.69
CA LEU A 116 -7.30 7.67 -14.45
C LEU A 116 -7.08 7.03 -13.07
N THR A 117 -7.71 7.55 -12.02
CA THR A 117 -7.65 6.93 -10.69
C THR A 117 -8.29 5.56 -10.70
N THR A 118 -9.44 5.40 -11.36
CA THR A 118 -10.12 4.10 -11.50
C THR A 118 -9.22 3.08 -12.20
N LEU A 119 -8.57 3.46 -13.30
CA LEU A 119 -7.60 2.61 -13.99
C LEU A 119 -6.48 2.17 -13.03
N LYS A 120 -5.85 3.10 -12.30
CA LYS A 120 -4.82 2.74 -11.30
C LYS A 120 -5.34 1.79 -10.23
N LEU A 121 -6.58 1.98 -9.78
CA LEU A 121 -7.23 1.12 -8.77
C LEU A 121 -7.55 -0.28 -9.29
N ILE A 122 -7.96 -0.42 -10.55
CA ILE A 122 -8.16 -1.73 -11.20
C ILE A 122 -6.86 -2.53 -11.11
N PHE A 123 -5.73 -1.93 -11.50
CA PHE A 123 -4.44 -2.62 -11.47
C PHE A 123 -3.88 -2.80 -10.05
N ASN A 124 -4.28 -1.97 -9.08
CA ASN A 124 -3.96 -2.17 -7.67
C ASN A 124 -4.58 -3.48 -7.09
N LEU A 125 -5.66 -4.00 -7.68
CA LEU A 125 -6.29 -5.28 -7.27
C LEU A 125 -5.39 -6.49 -7.51
N HIS A 126 -4.57 -6.46 -8.57
CA HIS A 126 -3.76 -7.61 -9.00
C HIS A 126 -2.38 -7.67 -8.34
N SER A 127 -1.93 -6.55 -7.79
CA SER A 127 -0.50 -6.33 -7.58
C SER A 127 0.12 -7.40 -6.67
N ARG A 128 0.83 -8.35 -7.28
CA ARG A 128 1.72 -9.32 -6.63
C ARG A 128 3.01 -8.70 -6.10
N ILE A 129 3.12 -7.37 -6.13
CA ILE A 129 4.21 -6.67 -5.45
C ILE A 129 4.06 -7.01 -3.96
N ILE A 130 4.95 -7.89 -3.49
CA ILE A 130 5.01 -8.36 -2.11
C ILE A 130 4.91 -7.13 -1.19
N ARG A 131 3.84 -7.09 -0.39
CA ARG A 131 3.52 -6.03 0.60
C ARG A 131 3.05 -4.67 0.05
N LYS A 132 2.61 -4.57 -1.22
CA LYS A 132 2.05 -3.31 -1.77
C LYS A 132 0.71 -3.44 -2.50
N GLY A 133 0.28 -4.64 -2.89
CA GLY A 133 -1.01 -4.88 -3.57
C GLY A 133 -2.07 -5.65 -2.77
N ARG A 134 -3.32 -5.58 -3.24
CA ARG A 134 -4.50 -6.19 -2.58
C ARG A 134 -4.73 -7.67 -2.90
N ASP A 135 -3.98 -8.24 -3.84
CA ASP A 135 -4.01 -9.67 -4.23
C ASP A 135 -5.43 -10.26 -4.26
N TYR A 136 -6.29 -9.71 -5.13
CA TYR A 136 -7.66 -10.19 -5.34
C TYR A 136 -7.88 -10.54 -6.83
N PRO A 137 -7.35 -11.68 -7.30
CA PRO A 137 -7.37 -12.08 -8.71
C PRO A 137 -8.75 -12.05 -9.37
N GLU A 138 -9.80 -12.53 -8.70
CA GLU A 138 -11.14 -12.58 -9.28
C GLU A 138 -11.73 -11.19 -9.51
N ALA A 139 -11.46 -10.26 -8.59
CA ALA A 139 -11.86 -8.85 -8.74
C ALA A 139 -11.07 -8.17 -9.85
N PHE A 140 -9.76 -8.43 -9.92
CA PHE A 140 -8.94 -7.92 -11.01
C PHE A 140 -9.44 -8.41 -12.36
N GLN A 141 -9.68 -9.71 -12.51
CA GLN A 141 -10.17 -10.30 -13.77
C GLN A 141 -11.53 -9.74 -14.17
N THR A 142 -12.44 -9.59 -13.20
CA THR A 142 -13.75 -8.95 -13.42
C THR A 142 -13.59 -7.51 -13.93
N ALA A 143 -12.68 -6.74 -13.35
CA ALA A 143 -12.45 -5.34 -13.72
C ALA A 143 -11.73 -5.18 -15.06
N VAL A 144 -10.75 -6.04 -15.37
CA VAL A 144 -10.06 -6.05 -16.66
C VAL A 144 -11.00 -6.47 -17.78
N PHE A 145 -11.86 -7.45 -17.55
CA PHE A 145 -12.89 -7.82 -18.53
C PHE A 145 -13.83 -6.65 -18.84
N TRP A 146 -14.30 -5.94 -17.80
CA TRP A 146 -15.07 -4.71 -17.99
C TRP A 146 -14.28 -3.64 -18.77
N LEU A 147 -12.99 -3.45 -18.45
CA LEU A 147 -12.13 -2.49 -19.14
C LEU A 147 -11.92 -2.87 -20.62
N HIS A 148 -11.75 -4.15 -20.93
CA HIS A 148 -11.64 -4.65 -22.31
C HIS A 148 -12.93 -4.38 -23.10
N GLN A 149 -14.10 -4.62 -22.51
CA GLN A 149 -15.39 -4.43 -23.18
C GLN A 149 -15.74 -2.95 -23.44
N ASN A 150 -15.35 -2.05 -22.54
CA ASN A 150 -15.81 -0.65 -22.58
C ASN A 150 -14.70 0.32 -23.02
N HIS A 151 -13.44 -0.01 -22.75
CA HIS A 151 -12.28 0.86 -22.83
C HIS A 151 -11.04 0.14 -23.44
N PRO A 152 -11.17 -0.62 -24.55
CA PRO A 152 -10.11 -1.49 -25.06
C PRO A 152 -8.85 -0.73 -25.47
N LYS A 153 -8.99 0.49 -26.00
CA LYS A 153 -7.85 1.36 -26.37
C LYS A 153 -7.04 1.78 -25.16
N THR A 154 -7.71 2.08 -24.04
CA THR A 154 -7.07 2.42 -22.77
C THR A 154 -6.37 1.21 -22.18
N LEU A 155 -6.95 0.01 -22.22
CA LEU A 155 -6.24 -1.21 -21.82
C LEU A 155 -4.97 -1.42 -22.67
N LEU A 156 -5.09 -1.28 -23.99
CA LEU A 156 -4.03 -1.52 -24.96
C LEU A 156 -2.84 -0.56 -24.79
N CYS A 157 -3.09 0.76 -24.67
CA CYS A 157 -2.02 1.75 -24.61
C CYS A 157 -1.17 1.66 -23.34
N ASN A 158 -1.68 1.02 -22.29
CA ASN A 158 -0.98 0.86 -21.01
C ASN A 158 -0.24 -0.48 -20.88
N LEU A 159 -0.34 -1.40 -21.86
CA LEU A 159 0.40 -2.67 -21.86
C LEU A 159 1.90 -2.56 -21.52
N PRO A 160 2.67 -1.60 -22.07
CA PRO A 160 4.09 -1.48 -21.77
C PRO A 160 4.38 -1.16 -20.31
N ALA A 161 3.48 -0.44 -19.63
CA ALA A 161 3.60 -0.13 -18.21
C ALA A 161 3.44 -1.40 -17.36
N PHE A 162 2.50 -2.26 -17.72
CA PHE A 162 2.25 -3.55 -17.05
C PHE A 162 3.38 -4.56 -17.27
N ALA A 163 4.03 -4.49 -18.42
CA ALA A 163 5.14 -5.38 -18.75
C ALA A 163 6.37 -5.13 -17.85
N GLY A 164 6.46 -4.05 -17.07
CA GLY A 164 7.64 -3.71 -16.27
C GLY A 164 8.08 -4.80 -15.27
N TRP A 165 9.38 -4.90 -15.01
CA TRP A 165 10.01 -5.90 -14.12
C TRP A 165 9.34 -6.01 -12.73
N LYS A 166 8.83 -4.91 -12.18
CA LYS A 166 8.19 -4.90 -10.85
C LYS A 166 6.79 -5.48 -10.82
N TRP A 167 6.06 -5.44 -11.93
CA TRP A 167 4.69 -5.93 -12.02
C TRP A 167 4.67 -7.42 -12.35
N GLY A 168 5.66 -7.90 -13.11
CA GLY A 168 5.72 -9.30 -13.52
C GLY A 168 5.00 -9.52 -14.85
N PHE A 169 5.57 -10.41 -15.68
CA PHE A 169 5.03 -10.75 -17.00
C PHE A 169 3.82 -11.67 -16.94
N ASP A 170 3.72 -12.43 -15.86
CA ASP A 170 2.57 -13.24 -15.49
C ASP A 170 1.29 -12.41 -15.57
N ASN A 171 1.30 -11.14 -15.15
CA ASN A 171 0.12 -10.29 -15.25
C ASN A 171 -0.42 -10.12 -16.68
N LEU A 172 0.45 -10.02 -17.69
CA LEU A 172 0.02 -9.91 -19.09
C LEU A 172 -0.64 -11.20 -19.56
N LEU A 173 -0.10 -12.33 -19.13
CA LEU A 173 -0.62 -13.66 -19.45
C LEU A 173 -1.95 -13.89 -18.72
N ASP A 174 -2.04 -13.48 -17.45
CA ASP A 174 -3.25 -13.55 -16.63
C ASP A 174 -4.38 -12.72 -17.25
N ILE A 175 -4.09 -11.54 -17.82
CA ILE A 175 -5.08 -10.75 -18.57
C ILE A 175 -5.58 -11.52 -19.79
N LEU A 176 -4.68 -12.04 -20.63
CA LEU A 176 -5.07 -12.75 -21.85
C LEU A 176 -5.86 -14.03 -21.55
N TYR A 177 -5.43 -14.77 -20.52
CA TYR A 177 -6.06 -16.00 -20.07
C TYR A 177 -7.42 -15.74 -19.45
N GLY A 178 -7.53 -14.75 -18.55
CA GLY A 178 -8.81 -14.43 -17.92
C GLY A 178 -9.86 -13.88 -18.88
N LEU A 179 -9.44 -13.11 -19.89
CA LEU A 179 -10.33 -12.68 -20.99
C LEU A 179 -10.79 -13.84 -21.86
N LEU A 180 -9.96 -14.88 -22.03
CA LEU A 180 -10.32 -16.09 -22.77
C LEU A 180 -11.36 -16.91 -21.99
N GLU A 181 -11.12 -17.17 -20.70
CA GLU A 181 -12.05 -17.95 -19.84
C GLU A 181 -13.42 -17.28 -19.72
N GLN A 182 -13.46 -15.95 -19.51
CA GLN A 182 -14.73 -15.23 -19.38
C GLN A 182 -15.51 -15.10 -20.69
N GLY A 183 -14.83 -15.22 -21.84
CA GLY A 183 -15.46 -15.20 -23.17
C GLY A 183 -16.36 -16.39 -23.47
N GLN A 184 -16.26 -17.47 -22.67
CA GLN A 184 -16.88 -18.78 -22.92
C GLN A 184 -16.49 -19.40 -24.28
N ASP A 185 -15.41 -18.92 -24.90
CA ASP A 185 -14.90 -19.46 -26.16
C ASP A 185 -14.14 -20.77 -25.86
N ALA A 186 -14.27 -21.78 -26.72
CA ALA A 186 -13.69 -23.09 -26.45
C ALA A 186 -12.17 -23.12 -26.68
N THR A 187 -11.65 -22.19 -27.51
CA THR A 187 -10.22 -22.07 -27.83
C THR A 187 -9.79 -20.62 -28.06
N ALA A 188 -8.50 -20.32 -27.88
CA ALA A 188 -7.94 -19.02 -28.24
C ALA A 188 -8.07 -18.69 -29.73
N GLU A 189 -8.06 -19.70 -30.62
CA GLU A 189 -8.22 -19.49 -32.06
C GLU A 189 -9.59 -18.90 -32.39
N GLU A 190 -10.65 -19.41 -31.77
CA GLU A 190 -12.01 -18.88 -31.89
C GLU A 190 -12.08 -17.44 -31.38
N ARG A 191 -11.48 -17.17 -30.22
CA ARG A 191 -11.43 -15.82 -29.63
C ARG A 191 -10.71 -14.82 -30.54
N LEU A 192 -9.54 -15.18 -31.05
CA LEU A 192 -8.73 -14.37 -31.97
C LEU A 192 -9.47 -14.06 -33.28
N HIS A 193 -10.37 -14.95 -33.72
CA HIS A 193 -11.19 -14.72 -34.91
C HIS A 193 -12.41 -13.83 -34.62
N ARG A 194 -13.04 -14.00 -33.46
CA ARG A 194 -14.34 -13.39 -33.11
C ARG A 194 -14.22 -11.98 -32.52
N ASP A 195 -13.15 -11.69 -31.78
CA ASP A 195 -12.95 -10.44 -31.06
C ASP A 195 -11.69 -9.71 -31.59
N PRO A 196 -11.86 -8.71 -32.48
CA PRO A 196 -10.74 -7.95 -33.04
C PRO A 196 -9.92 -7.20 -31.99
N ASP A 197 -10.54 -6.74 -30.90
CA ASP A 197 -9.86 -6.04 -29.83
C ASP A 197 -9.00 -7.03 -29.02
N TYR A 198 -9.52 -8.24 -28.76
CA TYR A 198 -8.73 -9.30 -28.13
C TYR A 198 -7.56 -9.72 -29.01
N LYS A 199 -7.76 -9.85 -30.32
CA LYS A 199 -6.67 -10.15 -31.26
C LYS A 199 -5.58 -9.10 -31.20
N LEU A 200 -5.95 -7.82 -31.21
CA LEU A 200 -4.99 -6.73 -31.13
C LEU A 200 -4.22 -6.73 -29.79
N LEU A 201 -4.94 -6.94 -28.68
CA LEU A 201 -4.35 -7.08 -27.35
C LEU A 201 -3.36 -8.24 -27.28
N HIS A 202 -3.78 -9.41 -27.75
CA HIS A 202 -2.95 -10.61 -27.84
C HIS A 202 -1.70 -10.35 -28.67
N ASP A 203 -1.86 -9.84 -29.90
CA ASP A 203 -0.74 -9.59 -30.80
C ASP A 203 0.30 -8.63 -30.18
N GLN A 204 -0.14 -7.57 -29.51
CA GLN A 204 0.75 -6.63 -28.84
C GLN A 204 1.46 -7.22 -27.62
N VAL A 205 0.76 -8.02 -26.81
CA VAL A 205 1.41 -8.75 -25.70
C VAL A 205 2.48 -9.68 -26.24
N MET A 206 2.19 -10.42 -27.31
CA MET A 206 3.16 -11.32 -27.94
C MET A 206 4.35 -10.57 -28.54
N ASP A 207 4.15 -9.40 -29.13
CA ASP A 207 5.23 -8.55 -29.64
C ASP A 207 6.14 -8.04 -28.51
N LEU A 208 5.55 -7.60 -27.39
CA LEU A 208 6.31 -7.17 -26.21
C LEU A 208 7.17 -8.31 -25.63
N LEU A 209 6.61 -9.51 -25.52
CA LEU A 209 7.32 -10.69 -25.03
C LEU A 209 8.45 -11.09 -25.99
N ALA A 210 8.18 -11.12 -27.30
CA ALA A 210 9.19 -11.44 -28.31
C ALA A 210 10.35 -10.43 -28.33
N ALA A 211 10.06 -9.13 -28.19
CA ALA A 211 11.08 -8.09 -28.15
C ALA A 211 12.00 -8.21 -26.94
N ARG A 212 11.44 -8.51 -25.76
CA ARG A 212 12.23 -8.70 -24.54
C ARG A 212 13.05 -9.97 -24.55
N TRP A 213 12.49 -11.05 -25.06
CA TRP A 213 13.25 -12.27 -25.24
C TRP A 213 14.46 -12.05 -26.17
N LYS A 214 14.28 -11.34 -27.29
CA LYS A 214 15.41 -10.95 -28.16
C LYS A 214 16.49 -10.18 -27.38
N SER A 215 16.09 -9.22 -26.55
CA SER A 215 17.02 -8.47 -25.69
C SER A 215 17.75 -9.35 -24.69
N ASP A 216 17.06 -10.30 -24.06
CA ASP A 216 17.63 -11.23 -23.10
C ASP A 216 18.67 -12.15 -23.75
N ILE A 217 18.38 -12.68 -24.94
CA ILE A 217 19.33 -13.48 -25.74
C ILE A 217 20.56 -12.64 -26.13
N GLU A 218 20.37 -11.36 -26.45
CA GLU A 218 21.48 -10.49 -26.84
C GLU A 218 22.39 -10.17 -25.65
N LYS A 219 21.82 -9.83 -24.49
CA LYS A 219 22.58 -9.67 -23.23
C LYS A 219 23.36 -10.95 -22.91
N LEU A 220 22.73 -12.11 -23.10
CA LEU A 220 23.37 -13.41 -22.95
C LEU A 220 24.66 -13.54 -23.77
N LYS A 221 24.56 -13.20 -25.06
CA LYS A 221 25.67 -13.31 -26.02
C LYS A 221 26.79 -12.33 -25.68
N GLN A 222 26.44 -11.12 -25.25
CA GLN A 222 27.40 -10.07 -24.91
C GLN A 222 28.21 -10.40 -23.65
N HIS A 223 27.58 -11.01 -22.65
CA HIS A 223 28.22 -11.32 -21.36
C HIS A 223 29.06 -12.61 -21.34
N LYS A 224 29.28 -13.29 -22.49
CA LYS A 224 30.12 -14.51 -22.63
C LYS A 224 30.12 -15.41 -21.38
N LEU A 225 29.05 -16.15 -21.15
CA LEU A 225 28.90 -16.91 -19.92
C LEU A 225 29.91 -18.07 -19.79
N GLU A 226 30.98 -17.82 -19.02
CA GLU A 226 31.46 -18.82 -18.07
C GLU A 226 30.46 -18.84 -16.91
N LEU A 227 29.40 -19.65 -17.06
CA LEU A 227 28.43 -19.88 -15.99
C LEU A 227 29.17 -20.61 -14.85
N LYS A 228 29.63 -19.87 -13.83
CA LYS A 228 30.29 -20.47 -12.65
C LYS A 228 29.36 -21.51 -12.02
N SER A 229 29.94 -22.62 -11.56
CA SER A 229 29.20 -23.74 -10.98
C SER A 229 28.43 -23.32 -9.73
N PHE A 230 27.42 -24.11 -9.39
CA PHE A 230 26.45 -23.94 -8.30
C PHE A 230 27.04 -23.68 -6.89
N GLN A 231 28.35 -23.83 -6.69
CA GLN A 231 28.99 -23.83 -5.36
C GLN A 231 29.64 -22.51 -4.93
N ASP A 232 29.78 -21.51 -5.81
CA ASP A 232 30.56 -20.28 -5.54
C ASP A 232 29.71 -18.98 -5.50
N TRP A 233 28.38 -19.08 -5.35
CA TRP A 233 27.47 -17.92 -5.47
C TRP A 233 27.44 -16.96 -4.26
N ASP A 234 28.05 -17.31 -3.13
CA ASP A 234 28.27 -16.39 -1.99
C ASP A 234 29.34 -15.31 -2.28
N GLN A 235 30.01 -15.37 -3.43
CA GLN A 235 31.15 -14.50 -3.80
C GLN A 235 30.92 -13.65 -5.06
N LEU A 236 29.69 -13.53 -5.55
CA LEU A 236 29.39 -12.69 -6.73
C LEU A 236 28.98 -11.28 -6.32
N ASP A 237 29.74 -10.29 -6.80
CA ASP A 237 29.46 -8.86 -6.60
C ASP A 237 28.16 -8.46 -7.32
N GLU A 238 27.36 -7.59 -6.69
CA GLU A 238 26.04 -7.11 -7.16
C GLU A 238 26.06 -6.51 -8.59
N ALA A 239 27.23 -6.15 -9.12
CA ALA A 239 27.41 -5.66 -10.50
C ALA A 239 27.25 -6.75 -11.58
N ASP A 240 27.29 -8.03 -11.20
CA ASP A 240 27.23 -9.18 -12.12
C ASP A 240 25.82 -9.77 -12.29
N HIS A 241 24.79 -9.14 -11.72
CA HIS A 241 23.40 -9.57 -11.97
C HIS A 241 23.03 -9.29 -13.44
N LEU A 242 23.11 -10.33 -14.26
CA LEU A 242 22.52 -10.35 -15.60
C LEU A 242 21.01 -10.15 -15.43
N VAL A 243 20.53 -8.92 -15.60
CA VAL A 243 19.09 -8.58 -15.57
C VAL A 243 18.45 -9.11 -16.85
N VAL A 244 18.30 -10.44 -16.89
CA VAL A 244 17.47 -11.17 -17.83
C VAL A 244 16.04 -11.03 -17.35
N SER A 245 15.15 -10.61 -18.24
CA SER A 245 13.74 -10.53 -17.90
C SER A 245 13.21 -11.96 -17.71
N GLY A 246 12.50 -12.24 -16.61
CA GLY A 246 11.95 -13.59 -16.33
C GLY A 246 11.08 -14.19 -17.44
N THR A 247 10.78 -13.43 -18.50
CA THR A 247 10.09 -13.84 -19.72
C THR A 247 10.62 -15.16 -20.30
N ALA A 248 11.94 -15.33 -20.43
CA ALA A 248 12.50 -16.55 -21.00
C ALA A 248 12.21 -17.78 -20.11
N ALA A 249 12.18 -17.58 -18.79
CA ALA A 249 11.85 -18.63 -17.84
C ALA A 249 10.37 -19.03 -17.93
N PHE A 250 9.46 -18.06 -17.89
CA PHE A 250 8.02 -18.30 -17.93
C PHE A 250 7.54 -18.90 -19.26
N CYS A 251 8.08 -18.47 -20.40
CA CYS A 251 7.65 -19.00 -21.69
C CYS A 251 8.19 -20.41 -21.96
N SER A 252 9.24 -20.83 -21.26
CA SER A 252 9.88 -22.13 -21.42
C SER A 252 9.22 -23.24 -20.59
N LEU A 253 8.53 -22.90 -19.49
CA LEU A 253 7.83 -23.86 -18.66
C LEU A 253 6.54 -24.36 -19.37
N PRO A 254 6.27 -25.69 -19.41
CA PRO A 254 5.01 -26.20 -19.91
C PRO A 254 3.92 -25.91 -18.89
N ASP A 255 3.01 -25.01 -19.23
CA ASP A 255 1.88 -24.65 -18.37
C ASP A 255 0.56 -24.65 -19.18
N PRO A 256 -0.54 -25.25 -18.67
CA PRO A 256 -1.82 -25.30 -19.36
C PRO A 256 -2.39 -23.92 -19.70
N HIS A 257 -2.16 -22.89 -18.87
CA HIS A 257 -2.63 -21.52 -19.13
C HIS A 257 -1.88 -20.91 -20.33
N THR A 258 -0.57 -21.11 -20.41
CA THR A 258 0.24 -20.63 -21.56
C THR A 258 -0.12 -21.30 -22.89
N SER A 259 -0.49 -22.58 -22.85
CA SER A 259 -0.93 -23.33 -24.03
C SER A 259 -2.30 -22.83 -24.51
N SER A 260 -3.18 -22.51 -23.56
CA SER A 260 -4.55 -22.02 -23.84
C SER A 260 -4.56 -20.71 -24.63
N ILE A 261 -3.55 -19.86 -24.47
CA ILE A 261 -3.41 -18.57 -25.16
C ILE A 261 -2.47 -18.62 -26.39
N LEU A 262 -2.03 -19.80 -26.83
CA LEU A 262 -1.11 -19.98 -27.97
C LEU A 262 0.20 -19.19 -27.81
N LEU A 263 0.74 -19.15 -26.59
CA LEU A 263 1.91 -18.33 -26.25
C LEU A 263 3.13 -18.72 -27.10
N ARG A 264 3.46 -20.01 -27.14
CA ARG A 264 4.66 -20.53 -27.79
C ARG A 264 4.58 -20.36 -29.30
N GLU A 265 3.47 -20.75 -29.89
CA GLU A 265 3.20 -20.66 -31.32
C GLU A 265 3.24 -19.20 -31.80
N SER A 266 2.73 -18.28 -30.98
CA SER A 266 2.65 -16.87 -31.34
C SER A 266 3.99 -16.15 -31.18
N ILE A 267 4.80 -16.51 -30.18
CA ILE A 267 6.15 -15.99 -30.03
C ILE A 267 7.09 -16.60 -31.08
N ALA A 268 7.05 -17.91 -31.31
CA ALA A 268 7.91 -18.58 -32.28
C ALA A 268 7.75 -17.97 -33.69
N ARG A 269 6.50 -17.76 -34.15
CA ARG A 269 6.19 -17.06 -35.42
C ARG A 269 6.77 -15.64 -35.55
N ARG A 270 7.12 -14.98 -34.43
CA ARG A 270 7.73 -13.64 -34.38
C ARG A 270 9.25 -13.68 -34.24
N LEU A 271 9.79 -14.78 -33.74
CA LEU A 271 11.22 -14.97 -33.51
C LEU A 271 11.91 -15.63 -34.70
N PHE A 272 11.26 -16.59 -35.37
CA PHE A 272 11.87 -17.42 -36.40
C PHE A 272 11.25 -17.20 -37.78
N PRO A 273 12.00 -17.48 -38.87
CA PRO A 273 11.48 -17.42 -40.23
C PRO A 273 10.27 -18.35 -40.44
N PRO A 274 9.29 -18.00 -41.29
CA PRO A 274 8.14 -18.87 -41.56
C PRO A 274 8.50 -20.26 -42.12
N GLU A 275 9.67 -20.37 -42.75
CA GLU A 275 10.14 -21.59 -43.42
C GLU A 275 10.80 -22.60 -42.47
N SER A 276 11.10 -22.21 -41.22
CA SER A 276 11.67 -23.12 -40.21
C SER A 276 10.57 -23.86 -39.44
N ASP A 277 10.89 -25.08 -38.97
CA ASP A 277 10.05 -25.77 -37.99
C ASP A 277 10.08 -25.01 -36.67
N GLN A 278 8.96 -24.34 -36.37
CA GLN A 278 8.82 -23.49 -35.19
C GLN A 278 8.95 -24.28 -33.89
N SER A 279 8.51 -25.55 -33.88
CA SER A 279 8.56 -26.40 -32.70
C SER A 279 10.00 -26.84 -32.42
N GLU A 280 10.73 -27.24 -33.45
CA GLU A 280 12.13 -27.67 -33.32
C GLU A 280 13.04 -26.51 -32.90
N GLU A 281 12.88 -25.33 -33.52
CA GLU A 281 13.65 -24.13 -33.17
C GLU A 281 13.35 -23.64 -31.75
N TRP A 282 12.09 -23.77 -31.31
CA TRP A 282 11.71 -23.48 -29.93
C TRP A 282 12.39 -24.43 -28.93
N GLU A 283 12.34 -25.74 -29.16
CA GLU A 283 13.00 -26.72 -28.27
C GLU A 283 14.51 -26.49 -28.20
N ARG A 284 15.16 -26.23 -29.33
CA ARG A 284 16.59 -25.88 -29.37
C ARG A 284 16.90 -24.65 -28.52
N LEU A 285 16.07 -23.62 -28.62
CA LEU A 285 16.21 -22.39 -27.85
C LEU A 285 15.99 -22.63 -26.35
N THR A 286 14.94 -23.36 -25.97
CA THR A 286 14.65 -23.69 -24.56
C THR A 286 15.76 -24.52 -23.94
N ASN A 287 16.28 -25.53 -24.64
CA ASN A 287 17.41 -26.34 -24.16
C ASN A 287 18.68 -25.51 -23.95
N ALA A 288 18.95 -24.52 -24.81
CA ALA A 288 20.08 -23.61 -24.64
C ALA A 288 19.94 -22.66 -23.44
N LEU A 289 18.72 -22.50 -22.90
CA LEU A 289 18.38 -21.56 -21.82
C LEU A 289 18.10 -22.24 -20.48
N GLU A 290 18.15 -23.57 -20.38
CA GLU A 290 17.89 -24.33 -19.14
C GLU A 290 18.73 -23.84 -17.93
N PRO A 291 20.04 -23.53 -18.05
CA PRO A 291 20.80 -23.01 -16.92
C PRO A 291 20.33 -21.62 -16.43
N PHE A 292 19.72 -20.81 -17.31
CA PHE A 292 19.12 -19.51 -16.98
C PHE A 292 17.80 -19.65 -16.23
N LEU A 293 16.98 -20.61 -16.64
CA LEU A 293 15.73 -20.92 -15.97
C LEU A 293 15.99 -21.30 -14.51
N ASN A 294 17.04 -22.07 -14.23
CA ASN A 294 17.45 -22.42 -12.87
C ASN A 294 17.93 -21.19 -12.06
N TYR A 295 18.73 -20.30 -12.68
CA TYR A 295 19.14 -19.03 -12.06
C TYR A 295 17.94 -18.16 -11.68
N TYR A 296 17.02 -17.94 -12.62
CA TYR A 296 15.81 -17.15 -12.39
C TYR A 296 14.92 -17.77 -11.31
N THR A 297 14.71 -19.09 -11.35
CA THR A 297 13.89 -19.81 -10.36
C THR A 297 14.48 -19.68 -8.96
N HIS A 298 15.81 -19.76 -8.82
CA HIS A 298 16.49 -19.55 -7.54
C HIS A 298 16.40 -18.09 -7.06
N GLN A 299 16.56 -17.11 -7.96
CA GLN A 299 16.38 -15.70 -7.63
C GLN A 299 14.94 -15.38 -7.21
N ALA A 300 13.94 -15.95 -7.88
CA ALA A 300 12.52 -15.81 -7.54
C ALA A 300 12.18 -16.43 -6.17
N LEU A 301 12.86 -17.52 -5.79
CA LEU A 301 12.74 -18.15 -4.46
C LEU A 301 13.39 -17.32 -3.34
N HIS A 302 14.41 -16.50 -3.64
CA HIS A 302 15.12 -15.67 -2.66
C HIS A 302 14.73 -14.17 -2.65
N GLY A 303 13.96 -13.71 -3.64
CA GLY A 303 13.05 -12.55 -3.58
C GLY A 303 13.66 -11.14 -3.56
N ASN A 304 12.84 -10.16 -4.00
CA ASN A 304 13.06 -8.70 -4.10
C ASN A 304 13.74 -7.98 -2.91
N HIS A 305 13.95 -8.65 -1.78
CA HIS A 305 14.64 -8.08 -0.62
C HIS A 305 16.06 -7.62 -0.93
N THR A 306 16.72 -8.22 -1.92
CA THR A 306 18.09 -7.86 -2.30
C THR A 306 18.16 -6.48 -2.96
N LEU A 307 17.18 -6.09 -3.77
CA LEU A 307 17.25 -4.84 -4.55
C LEU A 307 16.88 -3.59 -3.73
N GLU A 308 15.77 -3.60 -2.97
CA GLU A 308 15.44 -2.49 -2.05
C GLU A 308 16.56 -2.32 -1.00
N ARG A 309 17.18 -3.43 -0.55
CA ARG A 309 18.36 -3.40 0.33
C ARG A 309 19.60 -2.82 -0.38
N SER A 310 19.75 -3.04 -1.68
CA SER A 310 20.85 -2.51 -2.49
C SER A 310 20.72 -0.99 -2.73
N GLU A 311 19.52 -0.47 -3.03
CA GLU A 311 19.29 0.98 -3.18
C GLU A 311 19.57 1.73 -1.86
N VAL A 312 19.12 1.17 -0.73
CA VAL A 312 19.38 1.76 0.60
C VAL A 312 20.87 1.72 0.93
N LYS A 313 21.55 0.59 0.71
CA LYS A 313 23.00 0.47 0.92
C LYS A 313 23.78 1.47 0.07
N LYS A 314 23.43 1.63 -1.21
CA LYS A 314 24.06 2.60 -2.11
C LYS A 314 23.93 4.03 -1.57
N CYS A 315 22.73 4.41 -1.12
CA CYS A 315 22.54 5.71 -0.47
C CYS A 315 23.42 5.87 0.77
N LEU A 316 23.52 4.83 1.62
CA LEU A 316 24.35 4.87 2.81
C LEU A 316 25.86 4.92 2.46
N GLU A 317 26.31 4.29 1.38
CA GLU A 317 27.68 4.46 0.87
C GLU A 317 27.98 5.89 0.43
N GLU A 318 27.04 6.54 -0.26
CA GLU A 318 27.17 7.96 -0.62
C GLU A 318 27.29 8.83 0.64
N VAL A 319 26.53 8.52 1.70
CA VAL A 319 26.64 9.18 3.01
C VAL A 319 28.00 8.92 3.66
N LYS A 320 28.52 7.68 3.64
CA LYS A 320 29.86 7.35 4.15
C LYS A 320 30.94 8.14 3.41
N ALA A 321 30.87 8.18 2.08
CA ALA A 321 31.82 8.92 1.25
C ALA A 321 31.77 10.43 1.56
N ALA A 322 30.57 11.00 1.73
CA ALA A 322 30.37 12.38 2.12
C ALA A 322 30.98 12.71 3.50
N ALA A 323 30.79 11.83 4.48
CA ALA A 323 31.35 11.96 5.81
C ALA A 323 32.89 11.90 5.80
N ALA A 324 33.46 10.94 5.06
CA ALA A 324 34.90 10.78 4.91
C ALA A 324 35.57 11.98 4.22
N ALA A 325 34.86 12.67 3.34
CA ALA A 325 35.34 13.87 2.65
C ALA A 325 35.36 15.14 3.54
N GLY A 326 34.99 15.04 4.83
CA GLY A 326 34.98 16.18 5.76
C GLY A 326 33.82 17.15 5.54
N GLY A 327 32.73 16.70 4.90
CA GLY A 327 31.53 17.49 4.70
C GLY A 327 30.83 17.81 6.02
N ASN A 328 30.60 19.10 6.30
CA ASN A 328 29.72 19.50 7.41
C ASN A 328 28.29 18.99 7.16
N LEU A 329 27.64 18.46 8.21
CA LEU A 329 26.24 18.03 8.22
C LEU A 329 25.26 19.10 7.69
N GLY A 330 25.59 20.39 7.82
CA GLY A 330 24.76 21.52 7.34
C GLY A 330 24.99 21.96 5.88
N GLY A 331 25.80 21.24 5.10
CA GLY A 331 26.31 21.68 3.80
C GLY A 331 25.79 20.94 2.56
N GLY A 332 24.55 20.43 2.56
CA GLY A 332 23.87 19.97 1.32
C GLY A 332 24.47 18.75 0.59
N ILE A 333 25.39 17.99 1.21
CA ILE A 333 25.97 16.78 0.60
C ILE A 333 25.08 15.55 0.84
N ILE A 334 24.55 15.40 2.06
CA ILE A 334 23.60 14.33 2.39
C ILE A 334 22.20 14.80 1.97
N LYS A 335 21.53 14.02 1.14
CA LYS A 335 20.14 14.28 0.74
C LYS A 335 19.19 13.83 1.86
N PRO A 336 18.53 14.74 2.60
CA PRO A 336 17.76 14.39 3.81
C PRO A 336 16.54 13.49 3.55
N ASP A 337 15.95 13.59 2.36
CA ASP A 337 14.76 12.85 1.93
C ASP A 337 15.10 11.61 1.09
N ALA A 338 16.35 11.14 1.12
CA ALA A 338 16.79 9.99 0.34
C ALA A 338 16.28 8.64 0.86
N LEU A 339 16.17 8.49 2.19
CA LEU A 339 15.73 7.27 2.85
C LEU A 339 14.58 7.55 3.83
N LEU A 340 13.66 6.60 3.97
CA LEU A 340 12.58 6.67 4.95
C LEU A 340 13.07 6.30 6.35
N PRO A 341 12.37 6.74 7.43
CA PRO A 341 12.75 6.43 8.81
C PRO A 341 12.97 4.93 9.06
N ASN A 342 12.05 4.09 8.58
CA ASN A 342 12.11 2.64 8.72
C ASN A 342 13.20 1.98 7.86
N GLU A 343 13.70 2.66 6.82
CA GLU A 343 14.82 2.20 6.00
C GLU A 343 16.15 2.52 6.68
N ILE A 344 16.25 3.69 7.32
CA ILE A 344 17.45 4.12 8.03
C ILE A 344 17.70 3.25 9.27
N ILE A 345 16.70 3.06 10.13
CA ILE A 345 16.94 2.38 11.42
C ILE A 345 17.33 0.91 11.29
N LYS A 346 17.01 0.26 10.15
CA LYS A 346 17.44 -1.12 9.85
C LYS A 346 18.94 -1.30 9.91
N TYR A 347 19.68 -0.23 9.67
CA TYR A 347 21.13 -0.20 9.65
C TYR A 347 21.72 0.47 10.89
N ALA A 348 20.91 0.87 11.88
CA ALA A 348 21.41 1.54 13.09
C ALA A 348 22.40 0.68 13.89
N GLU A 349 22.19 -0.64 13.89
CA GLU A 349 23.08 -1.63 14.55
C GLU A 349 24.07 -2.28 13.58
N ASP A 350 24.05 -1.91 12.30
CA ASP A 350 24.91 -2.50 11.27
C ASP A 350 26.36 -2.03 11.45
N GLU A 351 27.32 -2.97 11.42
CA GLU A 351 28.73 -2.68 11.67
C GLU A 351 29.34 -1.78 10.58
N ASP A 352 28.92 -1.95 9.33
CA ASP A 352 29.45 -1.21 8.19
C ASP A 352 28.72 0.10 7.97
N PHE A 353 27.41 0.14 8.22
CA PHE A 353 26.54 1.25 7.85
C PHE A 353 25.96 2.04 9.04
N GLY A 354 26.21 1.63 10.29
CA GLY A 354 25.63 2.27 11.49
C GLY A 354 25.90 3.77 11.61
N GLU A 355 27.14 4.20 11.34
CA GLU A 355 27.48 5.62 11.36
C GLU A 355 26.77 6.40 10.24
N ALA A 356 26.70 5.82 9.05
CA ALA A 356 26.00 6.42 7.90
C ALA A 356 24.50 6.56 8.16
N ALA A 357 23.88 5.53 8.75
CA ALA A 357 22.48 5.55 9.15
C ALA A 357 22.22 6.65 10.20
N ASN A 358 23.11 6.79 11.19
CA ASN A 358 23.03 7.87 12.18
C ASN A 358 23.16 9.27 11.55
N LEU A 359 24.06 9.45 10.59
CA LEU A 359 24.22 10.73 9.86
C LEU A 359 23.00 11.03 8.98
N GLN A 360 22.49 10.04 8.25
CA GLN A 360 21.28 10.17 7.43
C GLN A 360 20.07 10.53 8.30
N TRP A 361 19.90 9.88 9.46
CA TRP A 361 18.84 10.19 10.41
C TRP A 361 18.91 11.65 10.88
N LYS A 362 20.09 12.09 11.32
CA LYS A 362 20.31 13.48 11.77
C LYS A 362 19.97 14.48 10.67
N ALA A 363 20.44 14.24 9.44
CA ALA A 363 20.13 15.10 8.30
C ALA A 363 18.62 15.17 8.03
N MET A 364 17.92 14.04 8.05
CA MET A 364 16.46 13.96 7.88
C MET A 364 15.71 14.76 8.96
N VAL A 365 16.03 14.53 10.24
CA VAL A 365 15.36 15.20 11.37
C VAL A 365 15.64 16.70 11.35
N GLU A 366 16.88 17.11 11.09
CA GLU A 366 17.27 18.52 11.01
C GLU A 366 16.56 19.24 9.85
N ASP A 367 16.51 18.65 8.66
CA ASP A 367 15.78 19.19 7.51
C ASP A 367 14.27 19.34 7.81
N MET A 368 13.65 18.31 8.39
CA MET A 368 12.25 18.36 8.79
C MET A 368 11.99 19.42 9.87
N TYR A 369 12.90 19.59 10.82
CA TYR A 369 12.82 20.62 11.86
C TYR A 369 12.93 22.02 11.24
N LEU A 370 13.91 22.26 10.38
CA LEU A 370 14.10 23.54 9.68
C LEU A 370 12.90 23.90 8.78
N LYS A 371 12.36 22.93 8.04
CA LYS A 371 11.15 23.12 7.21
C LYS A 371 9.92 23.47 8.07
N GLN A 372 9.82 22.94 9.29
CA GLN A 372 8.75 23.29 10.21
C GLN A 372 8.89 24.72 10.74
N GLN A 373 10.11 25.21 10.98
CA GLN A 373 10.35 26.59 11.40
C GLN A 373 10.05 27.61 10.28
N GLN A 374 10.45 27.32 9.05
CA GLN A 374 10.26 28.23 7.91
C GLN A 374 8.78 28.47 7.57
N LYS A 375 7.91 27.47 7.80
CA LYS A 375 6.47 27.57 7.52
C LYS A 375 5.65 28.27 8.61
N GLN A 376 6.24 28.61 9.77
CA GLN A 376 5.55 29.35 10.84
C GLN A 376 5.09 30.76 10.43
N GLY A 377 5.57 31.30 9.28
CA GLY A 377 5.13 32.58 8.73
C GLY A 377 3.84 32.55 7.91
N GLU A 378 3.37 31.38 7.46
CA GLU A 378 2.16 31.21 6.64
C GLU A 378 1.13 30.33 7.39
N GLU A 379 0.46 30.85 8.43
CA GLU A 379 -0.71 30.28 9.15
C GLU A 379 -0.71 28.78 9.55
N GLY A 380 0.36 28.02 9.28
CA GLY A 380 0.46 26.59 9.46
C GLY A 380 1.23 26.27 10.74
N LEU A 381 0.63 25.43 11.59
CA LEU A 381 1.35 24.80 12.69
C LEU A 381 2.54 24.01 12.14
N GLY A 382 3.69 24.04 12.83
CA GLY A 382 4.78 23.09 12.54
C GLY A 382 4.23 21.66 12.52
N LYS A 383 4.50 20.91 11.45
CA LYS A 383 3.86 19.63 11.12
C LYS A 383 3.75 18.64 12.28
N PHE A 384 4.78 18.55 13.12
CA PHE A 384 4.86 17.64 14.27
C PHE A 384 4.96 18.37 15.62
N LYS A 385 4.73 19.68 15.64
CA LYS A 385 4.67 20.47 16.87
C LYS A 385 3.52 19.99 17.74
N ASN A 386 3.78 19.81 19.03
CA ASN A 386 2.81 19.32 20.02
C ASN A 386 2.18 17.98 19.62
N CYS A 387 2.96 17.10 19.00
CA CYS A 387 2.54 15.73 18.70
C CYS A 387 3.18 14.75 19.67
N LEU A 388 2.45 13.69 20.02
CA LEU A 388 2.96 12.64 20.89
C LEU A 388 2.73 11.28 20.24
N ALA A 389 3.77 10.44 20.26
CA ALA A 389 3.66 9.06 19.83
C ALA A 389 3.35 8.14 21.02
N VAL A 390 2.46 7.19 20.77
CA VAL A 390 2.16 6.05 21.61
C VAL A 390 2.59 4.82 20.82
N CYS A 391 3.59 4.10 21.33
CA CYS A 391 4.14 2.89 20.71
C CYS A 391 3.74 1.67 21.53
N ASN A 392 3.01 0.76 20.91
CA ASN A 392 2.51 -0.48 21.47
C ASN A 392 3.18 -1.70 20.80
N ILE A 393 4.47 -1.92 21.09
CA ILE A 393 5.26 -3.02 20.50
C ILE A 393 5.03 -4.31 21.29
N THR A 394 4.37 -5.31 20.69
CA THR A 394 4.17 -6.62 21.32
C THR A 394 5.37 -7.56 21.11
N ASP A 395 5.54 -8.57 21.98
CA ASP A 395 6.60 -9.58 21.79
C ASP A 395 6.45 -10.37 20.48
N HIS A 396 5.21 -10.45 19.96
CA HIS A 396 4.88 -11.12 18.70
C HIS A 396 5.04 -10.23 17.46
N THR A 397 5.35 -8.94 17.62
CA THR A 397 5.55 -8.04 16.47
C THR A 397 6.67 -8.55 15.59
N ALA A 398 6.36 -8.79 14.31
CA ALA A 398 7.38 -9.11 13.31
C ALA A 398 8.43 -7.98 13.22
N LYS A 399 9.66 -8.31 12.79
CA LYS A 399 10.79 -7.36 12.77
C LYS A 399 10.46 -6.03 12.04
N LEU A 400 9.75 -6.09 10.92
CA LEU A 400 9.48 -4.92 10.08
C LEU A 400 8.44 -3.94 10.64
N PRO A 401 7.24 -4.37 11.07
CA PRO A 401 6.32 -3.49 11.80
C PRO A 401 6.99 -2.86 13.03
N ARG A 402 7.77 -3.65 13.80
CA ARG A 402 8.51 -3.15 14.96
C ARG A 402 9.46 -2.02 14.59
N GLU A 403 10.25 -2.22 13.53
CA GLU A 403 11.18 -1.20 13.04
C GLU A 403 10.44 0.06 12.61
N LEU A 404 9.32 -0.07 11.89
CA LEU A 404 8.52 1.08 11.50
C LEU A 404 8.01 1.85 12.73
N GLU A 405 7.46 1.14 13.72
CA GLU A 405 6.94 1.74 14.94
C GLU A 405 7.98 2.54 15.71
N VAL A 406 9.16 1.94 15.92
CA VAL A 406 10.30 2.59 16.59
C VAL A 406 10.72 3.82 15.80
N SER A 407 10.84 3.70 14.48
CA SER A 407 11.28 4.81 13.63
C SER A 407 10.30 5.99 13.65
N LEU A 408 8.99 5.75 13.57
CA LEU A 408 7.99 6.82 13.59
C LEU A 408 7.82 7.42 14.99
N GLY A 409 7.86 6.58 16.03
CA GLY A 409 7.82 7.04 17.42
C GLY A 409 9.01 7.95 17.76
N LEU A 410 10.22 7.56 17.35
CA LEU A 410 11.41 8.37 17.54
C LEU A 410 11.33 9.68 16.75
N LEU A 411 10.89 9.63 15.49
CA LEU A 411 10.74 10.81 14.64
C LEU A 411 9.80 11.85 15.25
N VAL A 412 8.60 11.43 15.67
CA VAL A 412 7.61 12.32 16.32
C VAL A 412 8.19 12.91 17.61
N SER A 413 8.90 12.10 18.40
CA SER A 413 9.50 12.52 19.66
C SER A 413 10.60 13.57 19.48
N GLU A 414 11.46 13.43 18.47
CA GLU A 414 12.56 14.37 18.18
C GLU A 414 12.09 15.67 17.53
N LEU A 415 11.03 15.62 16.72
CA LEU A 415 10.46 16.78 16.04
C LEU A 415 9.54 17.63 16.93
N ASN A 416 9.19 17.14 18.13
CA ASN A 416 8.44 17.95 19.08
C ASN A 416 9.34 19.06 19.66
N GLU A 417 8.86 20.31 19.60
CA GLU A 417 9.61 21.50 20.01
C GLU A 417 9.48 21.81 21.51
N ASP A 418 8.36 21.44 22.12
CA ASP A 418 8.08 21.84 23.50
C ASP A 418 8.90 20.99 24.48
N PRO A 419 9.68 21.60 25.39
CA PRO A 419 10.50 20.88 26.36
C PRO A 419 9.74 19.86 27.22
N ALA A 420 8.43 20.07 27.46
CA ALA A 420 7.58 19.17 28.21
C ALA A 420 7.33 17.84 27.47
N TRP A 421 7.52 17.80 26.15
CA TRP A 421 7.15 16.66 25.32
C TRP A 421 8.30 16.17 24.43
N LYS A 422 9.29 17.02 24.17
CA LYS A 422 10.46 16.71 23.35
C LYS A 422 11.22 15.52 23.91
N GLY A 423 11.52 14.56 23.03
CA GLY A 423 12.23 13.34 23.42
C GLY A 423 11.40 12.41 24.31
N LYS A 424 10.08 12.63 24.45
CA LYS A 424 9.19 11.73 25.19
C LYS A 424 8.35 10.85 24.25
N VAL A 425 8.02 9.65 24.70
CA VAL A 425 7.15 8.67 24.02
C VAL A 425 6.32 7.92 25.05
N ILE A 426 5.09 7.56 24.73
CA ILE A 426 4.26 6.70 25.58
C ILE A 426 4.42 5.25 25.15
N SER A 427 4.58 4.35 26.12
CA SER A 427 4.41 2.91 25.95
C SER A 427 3.24 2.42 26.79
N PHE A 428 2.86 1.16 26.64
CA PHE A 428 2.09 0.46 27.67
C PHE A 428 3.03 -0.45 28.46
N GLY A 429 2.84 -0.58 29.76
CA GLY A 429 3.63 -1.48 30.60
C GLY A 429 2.75 -2.44 31.38
N ASP A 430 3.19 -3.69 31.52
CA ASP A 430 2.54 -4.67 32.39
C ASP A 430 2.83 -4.32 33.86
N LEU A 431 1.83 -3.75 34.55
CA LEU A 431 1.89 -3.52 35.99
C LEU A 431 1.54 -4.79 36.79
N PRO A 432 1.90 -4.86 38.09
CA PRO A 432 1.67 -6.03 38.95
C PRO A 432 0.22 -6.52 38.99
N ASP A 433 -0.74 -5.63 38.72
CA ASP A 433 -2.18 -5.89 38.79
C ASP A 433 -2.74 -6.52 37.49
N GLY A 434 -1.87 -6.79 36.51
CA GLY A 434 -2.21 -7.48 35.25
C GLY A 434 -2.94 -6.62 34.21
N GLN A 435 -3.16 -5.32 34.49
CA GLN A 435 -3.73 -4.37 33.54
C GLN A 435 -2.64 -3.44 32.98
N PRO A 436 -2.49 -3.32 31.65
CA PRO A 436 -1.54 -2.39 31.07
C PRO A 436 -1.90 -0.94 31.42
N GLN A 437 -0.88 -0.16 31.75
CA GLN A 437 -0.99 1.29 31.96
C GLN A 437 -0.07 2.03 31.01
N PRO A 438 -0.46 3.22 30.51
CA PRO A 438 0.42 4.04 29.72
C PRO A 438 1.56 4.59 30.58
N LEU A 439 2.78 4.53 30.07
CA LEU A 439 3.98 5.01 30.74
C LEU A 439 4.68 6.02 29.83
N LEU A 440 4.93 7.22 30.36
CA LEU A 440 5.68 8.25 29.65
C LEU A 440 7.18 8.04 29.85
N HIS A 441 7.90 7.80 28.76
CA HIS A 441 9.35 7.59 28.77
C HIS A 441 10.06 8.79 28.17
N SER A 442 11.16 9.21 28.80
CA SER A 442 12.14 10.09 28.16
C SER A 442 13.19 9.23 27.46
N ILE A 443 13.29 9.33 26.14
CA ILE A 443 14.20 8.53 25.31
C ILE A 443 15.64 8.85 25.71
N GLN A 444 16.44 7.80 25.91
CA GLN A 444 17.85 7.90 26.29
C GLN A 444 18.74 7.50 25.11
N GLY A 445 19.95 8.09 25.04
CA GLY A 445 20.94 7.79 24.01
C GLY A 445 21.35 9.01 23.19
N ASP A 446 22.62 9.06 22.79
CA ASP A 446 23.22 10.17 22.05
C ASP A 446 23.19 9.95 20.52
N ASP A 447 23.05 8.70 20.09
CA ASP A 447 23.04 8.28 18.70
C ASP A 447 21.80 7.45 18.37
N LEU A 448 21.57 7.22 17.07
CA LEU A 448 20.42 6.46 16.59
C LEU A 448 20.37 5.05 17.19
N LYS A 449 21.53 4.38 17.31
CA LYS A 449 21.63 3.02 17.84
C LYS A 449 21.13 2.93 19.27
N SER A 450 21.70 3.73 20.17
CA SER A 450 21.35 3.76 21.60
C SER A 450 19.89 4.14 21.83
N LYS A 451 19.33 5.06 21.03
CA LYS A 451 17.91 5.43 21.07
C LYS A 451 17.00 4.29 20.62
N CYS A 452 17.34 3.62 19.51
CA CYS A 452 16.62 2.44 19.03
C CYS A 452 16.67 1.30 20.07
N GLU A 453 17.85 1.01 20.65
CA GLU A 453 18.01 0.01 21.70
C GLU A 453 17.15 0.34 22.93
N PHE A 454 17.11 1.61 23.35
CA PHE A 454 16.24 2.06 24.44
C PHE A 454 14.77 1.80 24.12
N MET A 455 14.29 2.18 22.93
CA MET A 455 12.90 1.97 22.51
C MET A 455 12.58 0.47 22.41
N MET A 456 13.43 -0.34 21.78
CA MET A 456 13.22 -1.78 21.64
C MET A 456 13.25 -2.54 22.97
N ARG A 457 13.94 -2.01 23.99
CA ARG A 457 13.98 -2.61 25.34
C ARG A 457 12.80 -2.17 26.20
N THR A 458 12.45 -0.89 26.14
CA THR A 458 11.49 -0.26 27.05
C THR A 458 10.04 -0.42 26.60
N LEU A 459 9.78 -0.44 25.29
CA LEU A 459 8.43 -0.40 24.72
C LEU A 459 7.81 -1.78 24.51
N ARG A 460 8.50 -2.87 24.85
CA ARG A 460 8.00 -4.24 24.67
C ARG A 460 6.98 -4.61 25.73
N ILE A 461 5.82 -5.08 25.27
CA ILE A 461 4.79 -5.66 26.13
C ILE A 461 4.53 -7.12 25.81
N LYS A 462 4.22 -7.88 26.88
CA LYS A 462 3.82 -9.28 26.74
C LYS A 462 2.35 -9.42 26.40
N SER A 463 1.53 -8.44 26.80
CA SER A 463 0.09 -8.44 26.61
C SER A 463 -0.31 -7.91 25.23
N ASN A 464 -1.18 -8.63 24.51
CA ASN A 464 -1.75 -8.19 23.23
C ASN A 464 -3.07 -7.43 23.41
N THR A 465 -3.08 -6.46 24.32
CA THR A 465 -4.29 -5.70 24.68
C THR A 465 -4.39 -4.41 23.88
N SER A 466 -5.64 -3.98 23.61
CA SER A 466 -5.93 -2.74 22.91
C SER A 466 -5.49 -1.53 23.73
N VAL A 467 -4.95 -0.52 23.06
CA VAL A 467 -4.60 0.78 23.66
C VAL A 467 -5.83 1.46 24.25
N ASP A 468 -5.82 1.72 25.56
CA ASP A 468 -6.89 2.46 26.23
C ASP A 468 -6.62 3.97 26.13
N TYR A 469 -7.31 4.61 25.19
CA TYR A 469 -7.16 6.04 24.94
C TYR A 469 -7.51 6.92 26.16
N ARG A 470 -8.45 6.49 27.02
CA ARG A 470 -8.81 7.29 28.20
C ARG A 470 -7.63 7.44 29.14
N LYS A 471 -6.92 6.33 29.39
CA LYS A 471 -5.70 6.34 30.19
C LYS A 471 -4.60 7.21 29.57
N VAL A 472 -4.48 7.22 28.23
CA VAL A 472 -3.54 8.12 27.53
C VAL A 472 -3.90 9.59 27.77
N CYS A 473 -5.18 9.94 27.74
CA CYS A 473 -5.63 11.30 28.07
C CYS A 473 -5.34 11.66 29.52
N ASP A 474 -5.62 10.75 30.45
CA ASP A 474 -5.36 10.96 31.87
C ASP A 474 -3.88 11.25 32.12
N LEU A 475 -2.98 10.48 31.50
CA LEU A 475 -1.53 10.71 31.58
C LEU A 475 -1.11 12.06 30.99
N ILE A 476 -1.70 12.48 29.86
CA ILE A 476 -1.42 13.79 29.27
C ILE A 476 -1.88 14.91 30.21
N LEU A 477 -3.06 14.79 30.81
CA LEU A 477 -3.60 15.76 31.76
C LEU A 477 -2.74 15.84 33.03
N GLU A 478 -2.29 14.70 33.54
CA GLU A 478 -1.38 14.63 34.70
C GLU A 478 -0.09 15.42 34.44
N VAL A 479 0.53 15.26 33.25
CA VAL A 479 1.72 16.05 32.87
C VAL A 479 1.40 17.54 32.77
N VAL A 480 0.25 17.89 32.20
CA VAL A 480 -0.19 19.29 32.08
C VAL A 480 -0.34 19.95 33.45
N GLU A 481 -0.85 19.23 34.44
CA GLU A 481 -0.98 19.70 35.82
C GLU A 481 0.37 19.79 36.52
N ASN A 482 1.18 18.74 36.43
CA ASN A 482 2.48 18.66 37.10
C ASN A 482 3.47 19.70 36.56
N GLU A 483 3.46 19.96 35.25
CA GLU A 483 4.35 20.92 34.59
C GLU A 483 3.70 22.32 34.40
N ASN A 484 2.45 22.50 34.83
CA ASN A 484 1.67 23.75 34.70
C ASN A 484 1.67 24.32 33.27
N LEU A 485 1.35 23.47 32.29
CA LEU A 485 1.45 23.79 30.87
C LEU A 485 0.32 24.71 30.39
N LYS A 486 0.65 25.64 29.49
CA LYS A 486 -0.33 26.50 28.82
C LYS A 486 -1.03 25.79 27.66
N ALA A 487 -2.15 26.34 27.21
CA ALA A 487 -2.92 25.79 26.09
C ALA A 487 -2.09 25.61 24.80
N GLU A 488 -1.13 26.52 24.54
CA GLU A 488 -0.26 26.45 23.37
C GLU A 488 0.78 25.33 23.46
N GLN A 489 1.03 24.80 24.66
CA GLN A 489 1.99 23.73 24.96
C GLN A 489 1.31 22.37 25.04
N MET A 490 -0.02 22.32 24.97
CA MET A 490 -0.77 21.07 25.02
C MET A 490 -0.56 20.25 23.75
N ILE A 491 -0.50 18.93 23.93
CA ILE A 491 -0.53 17.98 22.82
C ILE A 491 -1.81 18.17 22.01
N LYS A 492 -1.65 18.33 20.70
CA LYS A 492 -2.75 18.54 19.75
C LYS A 492 -3.07 17.29 18.95
N LYS A 493 -2.08 16.42 18.71
CA LYS A 493 -2.23 15.16 17.99
C LYS A 493 -1.50 14.04 18.73
N VAL A 494 -2.17 12.90 18.88
CA VAL A 494 -1.60 11.66 19.40
C VAL A 494 -1.60 10.63 18.28
N PHE A 495 -0.41 10.09 17.98
CA PHE A 495 -0.21 9.01 17.02
C PHE A 495 -0.09 7.70 17.80
N VAL A 496 -1.13 6.87 17.75
CA VAL A 496 -1.12 5.53 18.32
C VAL A 496 -0.68 4.56 17.23
N LEU A 497 0.56 4.10 17.34
CA LEU A 497 1.16 3.12 16.44
C LEU A 497 1.07 1.74 17.10
N THR A 498 0.45 0.78 16.42
CA THR A 498 0.24 -0.55 17.00
C THR A 498 0.23 -1.66 15.96
N ASP A 499 0.70 -2.83 16.37
CA ASP A 499 0.58 -4.08 15.62
C ASP A 499 -0.53 -5.00 16.17
N CYS A 500 -1.39 -4.49 17.07
CA CYS A 500 -2.27 -5.33 17.86
C CYS A 500 -3.32 -6.06 17.01
N ILE A 501 -3.43 -7.37 17.21
CA ILE A 501 -4.47 -8.24 16.61
C ILE A 501 -5.88 -7.76 17.05
N GLY A 502 -5.98 -7.06 18.18
CA GLY A 502 -7.21 -6.47 18.72
C GLY A 502 -7.64 -5.14 18.07
N PHE A 503 -6.94 -4.64 17.04
CA PHE A 503 -7.34 -3.42 16.31
C PHE A 503 -8.81 -3.48 15.86
N PHE A 504 -9.28 -4.63 15.36
CA PHE A 504 -10.66 -4.85 14.92
C PHE A 504 -11.71 -4.88 16.04
N ASN A 505 -11.30 -4.91 17.32
CA ASN A 505 -12.22 -4.76 18.45
C ASN A 505 -12.54 -3.29 18.76
N CYS A 506 -11.86 -2.34 18.12
CA CYS A 506 -12.09 -0.91 18.26
C CYS A 506 -12.57 -0.33 16.92
N THR A 507 -13.60 0.52 16.98
CA THR A 507 -14.10 1.29 15.83
C THR A 507 -13.80 2.77 16.03
N SER A 508 -13.78 3.53 14.94
CA SER A 508 -13.69 5.00 14.97
C SER A 508 -14.80 5.60 15.85
N LYS A 509 -15.99 4.98 15.82
CA LYS A 509 -17.13 5.33 16.67
C LYS A 509 -16.86 5.11 18.15
N THR A 510 -16.41 3.93 18.56
CA THR A 510 -16.13 3.65 19.98
C THR A 510 -15.03 4.56 20.54
N LEU A 511 -14.02 4.89 19.73
CA LEU A 511 -12.96 5.81 20.12
C LEU A 511 -13.47 7.25 20.24
N TYR A 512 -14.35 7.67 19.33
CA TYR A 512 -15.03 8.96 19.41
C TYR A 512 -15.94 9.07 20.64
N GLU A 513 -16.74 8.04 20.93
CA GLU A 513 -17.58 8.00 22.13
C GLU A 513 -16.76 8.05 23.42
N ALA A 514 -15.62 7.36 23.48
CA ALA A 514 -14.69 7.43 24.59
C ALA A 514 -14.10 8.85 24.76
N LYS A 515 -13.77 9.52 23.65
CA LYS A 515 -13.31 10.91 23.64
C LYS A 515 -14.38 11.89 24.13
N GLN A 516 -15.62 11.76 23.64
CA GLN A 516 -16.75 12.59 24.09
C GLN A 516 -17.04 12.41 25.57
N SER A 517 -17.08 11.16 26.05
CA SER A 517 -17.29 10.86 27.47
C SER A 517 -16.21 11.50 28.36
N LYS A 518 -14.94 11.48 27.91
CA LYS A 518 -13.83 12.12 28.64
C LYS A 518 -13.95 13.65 28.63
N LEU A 519 -14.41 14.24 27.53
CA LEU A 519 -14.65 15.68 27.45
C LEU A 519 -15.74 16.11 28.44
N GLU A 520 -16.85 15.38 28.50
CA GLU A 520 -17.93 15.62 29.47
C GLU A 520 -17.44 15.51 30.93
N GLU A 521 -16.59 14.52 31.24
CA GLU A 521 -15.97 14.37 32.57
C GLU A 521 -15.11 15.59 32.96
N LEU A 522 -14.34 16.13 32.01
CA LEU A 522 -13.51 17.32 32.21
C LEU A 522 -14.36 18.58 32.43
N GLU A 523 -15.45 18.73 31.68
CA GLU A 523 -16.39 19.85 31.85
C GLU A 523 -17.06 19.81 33.24
N VAL A 524 -17.48 18.63 33.70
CA VAL A 524 -18.11 18.45 35.03
C VAL A 524 -17.11 18.71 36.17
N SER A 525 -15.85 18.33 35.99
CA SER A 525 -14.79 18.55 37.00
C SER A 525 -14.28 20.00 37.07
N GLY A 526 -14.82 20.91 36.24
CA GLY A 526 -14.48 22.33 36.27
C GLY A 526 -13.12 22.64 35.62
N TYR A 527 -12.56 21.72 34.85
CA TYR A 527 -11.48 22.04 33.94
C TYR A 527 -12.08 22.90 32.83
N ASP A 528 -11.55 24.12 32.64
CA ASP A 528 -11.82 24.89 31.42
C ASP A 528 -11.74 23.93 30.24
N ALA A 529 -12.77 23.89 29.39
CA ALA A 529 -12.97 22.91 28.32
C ALA A 529 -11.76 22.86 27.37
N ARG A 530 -10.72 22.13 27.79
CA ARG A 530 -9.45 22.03 27.10
C ARG A 530 -9.64 21.02 25.98
N PRO A 531 -9.37 21.39 24.71
CA PRO A 531 -9.63 20.50 23.59
C PRO A 531 -8.75 19.26 23.69
N LEU A 532 -9.38 18.08 23.78
CA LEU A 532 -8.70 16.80 23.74
C LEU A 532 -7.98 16.62 22.39
N PRO A 533 -6.77 16.02 22.38
CA PRO A 533 -5.99 15.88 21.17
C PRO A 533 -6.75 15.08 20.09
N HIS A 534 -6.46 15.38 18.83
CA HIS A 534 -6.83 14.51 17.72
C HIS A 534 -6.08 13.18 17.87
N ILE A 535 -6.77 12.07 17.62
CA ILE A 535 -6.18 10.73 17.72
C ILE A 535 -6.06 10.16 16.32
N LEU A 536 -4.87 9.75 15.95
CA LEU A 536 -4.67 8.88 14.80
C LEU A 536 -4.21 7.52 15.31
N LEU A 537 -5.05 6.51 15.13
CA LEU A 537 -4.75 5.13 15.44
C LEU A 537 -4.38 4.41 14.14
N TRP A 538 -3.10 4.01 14.05
CA TRP A 538 -2.51 3.37 12.88
C TRP A 538 -2.12 1.93 13.20
N ASP A 539 -2.84 0.98 12.61
CA ASP A 539 -2.42 -0.40 12.55
C ASP A 539 -1.34 -0.61 11.48
N ILE A 540 -0.12 -0.90 11.95
CA ILE A 540 1.07 -1.10 11.14
C ILE A 540 1.37 -2.59 10.86
N SER A 541 0.51 -3.49 11.34
CA SER A 541 0.61 -4.94 11.06
C SER A 541 0.01 -5.31 9.70
N SER A 542 -1.01 -4.58 9.24
CA SER A 542 -1.67 -4.84 7.95
C SER A 542 -0.92 -4.18 6.79
N TRP A 543 0.03 -4.89 6.16
CA TRP A 543 0.75 -4.37 4.98
C TRP A 543 -0.04 -4.53 3.67
N LYS A 544 -0.94 -5.52 3.61
CA LYS A 544 -1.65 -5.88 2.37
C LYS A 544 -3.01 -5.20 2.25
N TYR A 545 -3.64 -4.81 3.36
CA TYR A 545 -5.06 -4.44 3.36
C TYR A 545 -5.29 -3.15 4.15
N PRO A 546 -5.12 -1.98 3.51
CA PRO A 546 -5.44 -0.74 4.16
C PRO A 546 -6.93 -0.65 4.47
N HIS A 547 -7.24 -0.37 5.72
CA HIS A 547 -8.57 -0.07 6.21
C HIS A 547 -8.63 1.40 6.61
N SER A 548 -9.78 2.01 6.43
CA SER A 548 -10.09 3.31 7.02
C SER A 548 -11.58 3.37 7.26
N GLU A 549 -11.97 3.97 8.37
CA GLU A 549 -13.38 4.14 8.73
C GLU A 549 -13.80 5.60 8.55
N GLU A 550 -15.12 5.82 8.58
CA GLU A 550 -15.70 7.15 8.60
C GLU A 550 -15.00 8.07 9.61
N HIS A 551 -14.71 9.28 9.16
CA HIS A 551 -14.08 10.30 9.98
C HIS A 551 -15.06 10.79 11.05
N HIS A 552 -14.76 10.45 12.30
CA HIS A 552 -15.33 11.15 13.42
C HIS A 552 -14.46 12.38 13.76
N PRO A 553 -15.05 13.53 14.13
CA PRO A 553 -14.29 14.72 14.48
C PRO A 553 -13.24 14.44 15.55
N GLY A 554 -11.97 14.72 15.23
CA GLY A 554 -10.86 14.52 16.16
C GLY A 554 -10.41 13.07 16.33
N VAL A 555 -10.83 12.14 15.47
CA VAL A 555 -10.43 10.73 15.45
C VAL A 555 -10.13 10.28 14.02
N THR A 556 -9.09 9.49 13.85
CA THR A 556 -8.74 8.85 12.58
C THR A 556 -8.27 7.44 12.85
N LEU A 557 -8.90 6.48 12.19
CA LEU A 557 -8.56 5.08 12.26
C LEU A 557 -8.09 4.63 10.87
N MET A 558 -6.90 4.05 10.82
CA MET A 558 -6.34 3.52 9.58
C MET A 558 -5.48 2.29 9.82
N SER A 559 -5.41 1.44 8.80
CA SER A 559 -4.41 0.38 8.69
C SER A 559 -3.78 0.45 7.30
N GLY A 560 -2.71 -0.31 7.08
CA GLY A 560 -1.96 -0.23 5.82
C GLY A 560 -0.56 0.32 6.03
N VAL A 561 0.44 -0.30 5.41
CA VAL A 561 1.80 0.23 5.38
C VAL A 561 2.35 0.12 3.97
N ASN A 562 2.80 1.26 3.42
CA ASN A 562 3.67 1.30 2.25
C ASN A 562 4.59 2.53 2.33
N ASN A 563 5.67 2.53 1.54
CA ASN A 563 6.66 3.60 1.55
C ASN A 563 6.07 4.98 1.21
N ASN A 564 5.11 5.04 0.28
CA ASN A 564 4.45 6.30 -0.09
C ASN A 564 3.55 6.84 1.04
N LEU A 565 2.98 5.96 1.86
CA LEU A 565 2.14 6.32 3.01
C LEU A 565 3.00 6.86 4.15
N ILE A 566 4.15 6.23 4.41
CA ILE A 566 5.16 6.74 5.36
C ILE A 566 5.65 8.12 4.90
N LYS A 567 5.94 8.27 3.60
CA LYS A 567 6.30 9.57 3.04
C LYS A 567 5.16 10.60 3.21
N SER A 568 3.92 10.21 2.91
CA SER A 568 2.75 11.08 3.10
C SER A 568 2.56 11.48 4.57
N PHE A 569 2.84 10.58 5.53
CA PHE A 569 2.81 10.89 6.95
C PHE A 569 3.77 12.03 7.29
N MET A 570 5.02 11.92 6.84
CA MET A 570 6.07 12.92 7.06
C MET A 570 5.76 14.24 6.37
N ASP A 571 5.25 14.17 5.14
CA ASP A 571 4.96 15.33 4.31
C ASP A 571 3.72 16.11 4.80
N ASN A 572 2.77 15.46 5.45
CA ASN A 572 1.53 16.09 5.90
C ASN A 572 1.44 16.28 7.43
N GLY A 573 2.49 15.99 8.20
CA GLY A 573 2.43 16.13 9.67
C GLY A 573 1.42 15.17 10.32
N GLY A 574 1.35 13.96 9.77
CA GLY A 574 0.40 12.94 10.17
C GLY A 574 -1.06 13.23 9.80
N GLU A 575 -1.34 14.21 8.95
CA GLU A 575 -2.67 14.39 8.35
C GLU A 575 -2.87 13.37 7.23
N ILE A 576 -3.35 12.19 7.63
CA ILE A 576 -3.67 11.08 6.74
C ILE A 576 -5.14 10.76 6.89
N GLY A 577 -5.87 10.74 5.77
CA GLY A 577 -7.22 10.19 5.68
C GLY A 577 -7.34 9.14 4.57
N PRO A 578 -8.56 8.63 4.31
CA PRO A 578 -8.86 7.64 3.28
C PRO A 578 -8.27 8.00 1.91
N ARG A 579 -8.32 9.30 1.55
CA ARG A 579 -7.76 9.81 0.30
C ARG A 579 -6.25 9.64 0.23
N GLN A 580 -5.51 10.06 1.26
CA GLN A 580 -4.06 9.92 1.29
C GLN A 580 -3.63 8.45 1.30
N VAL A 581 -4.38 7.58 1.99
CA VAL A 581 -4.13 6.13 1.98
C VAL A 581 -4.30 5.55 0.58
N MET A 582 -5.39 5.90 -0.11
CA MET A 582 -5.63 5.48 -1.50
C MET A 582 -4.56 6.03 -2.45
N GLU A 583 -4.26 7.32 -2.37
CA GLU A 583 -3.27 8.00 -3.23
C GLU A 583 -1.88 7.39 -3.06
N ALA A 584 -1.47 7.11 -1.81
CA ALA A 584 -0.20 6.44 -1.52
C ALA A 584 -0.10 5.05 -2.19
N ALA A 585 -1.20 4.29 -2.21
CA ALA A 585 -1.23 2.96 -2.83
C ALA A 585 -1.11 2.99 -4.37
N ILE A 586 -1.36 4.15 -5.00
CA ILE A 586 -1.26 4.35 -6.45
C ILE A 586 -0.24 5.43 -6.84
N ALA A 587 0.65 5.79 -5.91
CA ALA A 587 1.65 6.85 -6.10
C ALA A 587 2.93 6.35 -6.81
N ASP A 588 3.16 5.04 -6.87
CA ASP A 588 4.36 4.46 -7.50
C ASP A 588 4.52 4.92 -8.95
N LYS A 589 5.79 5.07 -9.38
CA LYS A 589 6.16 5.63 -10.69
C LYS A 589 5.49 4.90 -11.84
N GLU A 590 5.29 3.59 -11.69
CA GLU A 590 4.64 2.72 -12.67
C GLU A 590 3.19 3.16 -12.92
N PHE A 591 2.42 3.47 -11.87
CA PHE A 591 1.07 4.03 -12.03
C PHE A 591 1.08 5.42 -12.68
N GLN A 592 2.15 6.21 -12.51
CA GLN A 592 2.24 7.54 -13.13
C GLN A 592 2.43 7.48 -14.65
N THR A 593 2.74 6.31 -15.21
CA THR A 593 2.83 6.12 -16.67
C THR A 593 1.47 5.85 -17.31
N PHE A 594 0.41 5.65 -16.51
CA PHE A 594 -0.90 5.30 -17.04
C PHE A 594 -1.56 6.49 -17.74
N SER A 595 -2.29 6.19 -18.81
CA SER A 595 -3.02 7.16 -19.63
C SER A 595 -4.41 6.65 -20.00
N VAL A 596 -5.36 7.56 -20.19
CA VAL A 596 -6.74 7.26 -20.63
C VAL A 596 -6.92 7.91 -21.99
N VAL A 597 -7.41 7.14 -22.98
CA VAL A 597 -7.38 7.53 -24.41
C VAL A 597 -8.72 7.38 -25.15
N ASP A 598 -9.80 7.05 -24.44
CA ASP A 598 -11.14 6.81 -25.00
C ASP A 598 -12.07 8.02 -24.99
#